data_AF-A0A7J7ZCU5-F1
#
_entry.id   AF-A0A7J7ZCU5-F1
#
_cell.length_a   1.000
_cell.length_b   1.000
_cell.length_c   1.000
_cell.angle_alpha   90.00
_cell.angle_beta   90.00
_cell.angle_gamma   90.00
#
_symmetry.space_group_name_H-M   'P 1'
#
loop_
_entity.id
_entity.type
_entity.pdbx_description
1 polymer ?
#
loop_
_entity_poly.entity_id
_entity_poly.type
_entity_poly.pdbx_seq_one_letter_code
_entity_poly.pdbx_strand_id
1 'polypeptide(L)'
;MKFLGPLENQRLYFLLETAISREAQMWKVNVPKMPTNQNVSPFQRDEVIQWLAKLKYQFNLYPETFALASSLLDRFLATVKAHPKYLSCIAISCFFLAAKTVEEDERIPVLKVLARDSFCGCSSSEILRMERIILDKLNWDLHTATPLDFLHIFHAIAVSTRPQLLFSLHKASPSQHLAVLTKQLLHCMACNQLLQFKGSMLALAMVSLEMEKLIPDWLPFTIELLQKAQAQISPRTTANQKCQSEVQQPSVIISQLPVGANTPLLNAK
;
A
#
# COMPACT_ATOMS: atom_id res chain seq x y z
N MET A 1 -2.57 -31.00 -3.35
CA MET A 1 -2.67 -29.62 -3.85
C MET A 1 -3.64 -29.64 -5.02
N LYS A 2 -4.82 -29.00 -4.89
CA LYS A 2 -5.79 -28.92 -5.99
C LYS A 2 -5.25 -27.93 -7.01
N PHE A 3 -5.21 -28.32 -8.28
CA PHE A 3 -4.89 -27.43 -9.40
C PHE A 3 -5.81 -26.20 -9.35
N LEU A 4 -5.22 -25.00 -9.34
CA LEU A 4 -5.94 -23.73 -9.45
C LEU A 4 -6.50 -23.63 -10.87
N GLY A 5 -7.82 -23.65 -11.02
CA GLY A 5 -8.49 -23.80 -12.31
C GLY A 5 -8.60 -22.49 -13.12
N PRO A 6 -9.02 -22.55 -14.40
CA PRO A 6 -9.21 -21.38 -15.27
C PRO A 6 -10.15 -20.31 -14.71
N LEU A 7 -11.15 -20.73 -13.93
CA LEU A 7 -12.13 -19.87 -13.28
C LEU A 7 -11.53 -18.98 -12.19
N GLU A 8 -10.45 -19.43 -11.54
CA GLU A 8 -9.80 -18.70 -10.45
C GLU A 8 -8.92 -17.58 -11.01
N ASN A 9 -8.21 -17.85 -12.12
CA ASN A 9 -7.50 -16.81 -12.87
C ASN A 9 -8.45 -15.71 -13.35
N GLN A 10 -9.62 -16.07 -13.91
CA GLN A 10 -10.63 -15.07 -14.31
C GLN A 10 -11.08 -14.17 -13.14
N ARG A 11 -11.26 -14.74 -11.94
CA ARG A 11 -11.58 -13.96 -10.73
C ARG A 11 -10.44 -13.03 -10.34
N LEU A 12 -9.19 -13.49 -10.39
CA LEU A 12 -8.01 -12.66 -10.07
C LEU A 12 -7.87 -11.48 -11.03
N TYR A 13 -8.05 -11.69 -12.34
CA TYR A 13 -8.04 -10.60 -13.30
C TYR A 13 -9.22 -9.64 -13.11
N PHE A 14 -10.41 -10.12 -12.75
CA PHE A 14 -11.54 -9.25 -12.41
C PHE A 14 -11.28 -8.39 -11.16
N LEU A 15 -10.66 -8.97 -10.12
CA LEU A 15 -10.21 -8.25 -8.93
C LEU A 15 -9.17 -7.18 -9.30
N LEU A 16 -8.22 -7.52 -10.17
CA LEU A 16 -7.21 -6.59 -10.67
C LEU A 16 -7.86 -5.40 -11.39
N GLU A 17 -8.76 -5.64 -12.35
CA GLU A 17 -9.47 -4.58 -13.07
C GLU A 17 -10.27 -3.68 -12.11
N THR A 18 -10.96 -4.28 -11.14
CA THR A 18 -11.72 -3.53 -10.12
C THR A 18 -10.78 -2.64 -9.28
N ALA A 19 -9.63 -3.17 -8.87
CA ALA A 19 -8.64 -2.42 -8.10
C ALA A 19 -8.01 -1.28 -8.94
N ILE A 20 -7.70 -1.51 -10.22
CA ILE A 20 -7.18 -0.50 -11.15
C ILE A 20 -8.21 0.61 -11.36
N SER A 21 -9.47 0.27 -11.60
CA SER A 21 -10.53 1.28 -11.78
C SER A 21 -10.69 2.15 -10.52
N ARG A 22 -10.61 1.55 -9.32
CA ARG A 22 -10.62 2.31 -8.05
C ARG A 22 -9.41 3.21 -7.90
N GLU A 23 -8.22 2.69 -8.15
CA GLU A 23 -6.99 3.49 -8.13
C GLU A 23 -7.10 4.67 -9.10
N ALA A 24 -7.62 4.47 -10.31
CA ALA A 24 -7.76 5.53 -11.31
C ALA A 24 -8.74 6.64 -10.88
N GLN A 25 -9.81 6.31 -10.15
CA GLN A 25 -10.77 7.29 -9.64
C GLN A 25 -10.20 8.13 -8.49
N MET A 26 -9.33 7.53 -7.67
CA MET A 26 -8.85 8.12 -6.42
C MET A 26 -7.46 8.73 -6.54
N TRP A 27 -6.66 8.26 -7.50
CA TRP A 27 -5.29 8.69 -7.69
C TRP A 27 -5.20 10.15 -8.10
N LYS A 28 -4.63 10.94 -7.20
CA LYS A 28 -4.15 12.29 -7.50
C LYS A 28 -2.65 12.27 -7.26
N VAL A 29 -1.87 12.76 -8.22
CA VAL A 29 -0.41 12.88 -8.03
C VAL A 29 -0.16 13.74 -6.80
N ASN A 30 0.42 13.14 -5.76
CA ASN A 30 0.87 13.86 -4.59
C ASN A 30 2.12 14.67 -4.98
N VAL A 31 1.89 15.87 -5.52
CA VAL A 31 2.98 16.84 -5.71
C VAL A 31 3.33 17.38 -4.32
N PRO A 32 4.58 17.24 -3.85
CA PRO A 32 5.00 17.81 -2.58
C PRO A 32 4.70 19.31 -2.58
N LYS A 33 3.73 19.72 -1.77
CA LYS A 33 3.44 21.14 -1.57
C LYS A 33 4.66 21.75 -0.87
N MET A 34 5.10 22.93 -1.31
CA MET A 34 6.23 23.63 -0.68
C MET A 34 6.04 23.64 0.85
N PRO A 35 7.06 23.24 1.63
CA PRO A 35 6.93 23.14 3.07
C PRO A 35 6.69 24.54 3.65
N THR A 36 5.47 24.76 4.13
CA THR A 36 5.11 25.92 4.95
C THR A 36 5.05 25.45 6.39
N ASN A 37 5.50 26.27 7.35
CA ASN A 37 5.41 25.96 8.80
C ASN A 37 3.99 25.64 9.32
N GLN A 38 2.96 25.89 8.50
CA GLN A 38 1.54 25.64 8.82
C GLN A 38 1.00 24.31 8.29
N ASN A 39 1.79 23.53 7.53
CA ASN A 39 1.37 22.26 6.94
C ASN A 39 2.30 21.12 7.37
N VAL A 40 1.77 19.90 7.45
CA VAL A 40 2.55 18.67 7.67
C VAL A 40 3.61 18.52 6.57
N SER A 41 4.87 18.36 6.97
CA SER A 41 5.96 18.11 6.04
C SER A 41 6.04 16.62 5.65
N PRO A 42 6.67 16.27 4.52
CA PRO A 42 6.87 14.87 4.13
C PRO A 42 7.64 14.05 5.17
N PHE A 43 8.60 14.69 5.86
CA PHE A 43 9.36 14.05 6.94
C PHE A 43 8.46 13.71 8.14
N GLN A 44 7.62 14.64 8.58
CA GLN A 44 6.66 14.40 9.67
C GLN A 44 5.65 13.30 9.32
N ARG A 45 5.25 13.22 8.04
CA ARG A 45 4.42 12.14 7.53
C ARG A 45 5.12 10.79 7.66
N ASP A 46 6.39 10.69 7.29
CA ASP A 46 7.12 9.43 7.39
C ASP A 46 7.32 8.98 8.84
N GLU A 47 7.61 9.92 9.75
CA GLU A 47 7.68 9.64 11.18
C GLU A 47 6.35 9.09 11.73
N VAL A 48 5.22 9.70 11.35
CA VAL A 48 3.92 9.25 11.85
C VAL A 48 3.51 7.90 11.24
N ILE A 49 3.84 7.62 9.98
CA ILE A 49 3.60 6.30 9.38
C ILE A 49 4.48 5.23 10.03
N GLN A 50 5.76 5.51 10.31
CA GLN A 50 6.60 4.59 11.07
C GLN A 50 6.05 4.33 12.47
N TRP A 51 5.47 5.34 13.11
CA TRP A 51 4.76 5.17 14.38
C TRP A 51 3.54 4.26 14.23
N LEU A 52 2.68 4.47 13.21
CA LEU A 52 1.56 3.56 12.93
C LEU A 52 2.02 2.12 12.67
N ALA A 53 3.16 1.93 11.99
CA ALA A 53 3.73 0.60 11.76
C ALA A 53 4.10 -0.09 13.08
N LYS A 54 4.67 0.65 14.05
CA LYS A 54 4.94 0.13 15.40
C LYS A 54 3.65 -0.23 16.14
N LEU A 55 2.63 0.62 16.05
CA LEU A 55 1.32 0.34 16.67
C LEU A 55 0.66 -0.92 16.09
N LYS A 56 0.75 -1.13 14.78
CA LYS A 56 0.27 -2.37 14.13
C LYS A 56 0.87 -3.62 14.77
N TYR A 57 2.17 -3.61 15.11
CA TYR A 57 2.79 -4.74 15.83
C TYR A 57 2.38 -4.79 17.30
N GLN A 58 2.31 -3.64 17.99
CA GLN A 58 1.92 -3.55 19.40
C GLN A 58 0.51 -4.11 19.65
N PHE A 59 -0.43 -3.80 18.76
CA PHE A 59 -1.82 -4.26 18.85
C PHE A 59 -2.08 -5.55 18.05
N ASN A 60 -1.05 -6.14 17.45
CA ASN A 60 -1.15 -7.35 16.63
C ASN A 60 -2.21 -7.26 15.52
N LEU A 61 -2.33 -6.12 14.84
CA LEU A 61 -3.30 -5.95 13.76
C LEU A 61 -2.78 -6.51 12.43
N TYR A 62 -3.67 -6.73 11.47
CA TYR A 62 -3.33 -7.17 10.12
C TYR A 62 -2.52 -6.10 9.35
N PRO A 63 -1.64 -6.51 8.41
CA PRO A 63 -0.92 -5.56 7.54
C PRO A 63 -1.86 -4.68 6.70
N GLU A 64 -3.04 -5.21 6.33
CA GLU A 64 -4.12 -4.52 5.63
C GLU A 64 -4.62 -3.29 6.42
N THR A 65 -4.74 -3.41 7.74
CA THR A 65 -5.13 -2.30 8.62
C THR A 65 -4.13 -1.15 8.55
N PHE A 66 -2.82 -1.46 8.57
CA PHE A 66 -1.78 -0.44 8.41
C PHE A 66 -1.78 0.18 6.99
N ALA A 67 -1.94 -0.66 5.96
CA ALA A 67 -1.98 -0.18 4.58
C ALA A 67 -3.15 0.79 4.37
N LEU A 68 -4.35 0.42 4.84
CA LEU A 68 -5.54 1.27 4.78
C LEU A 68 -5.36 2.55 5.62
N ALA A 69 -4.86 2.44 6.86
CA ALA A 69 -4.61 3.61 7.71
C ALA A 69 -3.67 4.63 7.04
N SER A 70 -2.61 4.14 6.40
CA SER A 70 -1.66 4.96 5.65
C SER A 70 -2.33 5.66 4.46
N SER A 71 -3.10 4.92 3.66
CA SER A 71 -3.83 5.48 2.53
C SER A 71 -4.91 6.50 2.95
N LEU A 72 -5.60 6.28 4.06
CA LEU A 72 -6.57 7.23 4.62
C LEU A 72 -5.87 8.52 5.07
N LEU A 73 -4.73 8.40 5.77
CA LEU A 73 -3.93 9.56 6.17
C LEU A 73 -3.49 10.38 4.95
N ASP A 74 -2.89 9.75 3.95
CA ASP A 74 -2.39 10.44 2.77
C ASP A 74 -3.52 11.13 1.98
N ARG A 75 -4.67 10.47 1.81
CA ARG A 75 -5.86 11.06 1.18
C ARG A 75 -6.39 12.26 1.97
N PHE A 76 -6.42 12.17 3.29
CA PHE A 76 -6.86 13.26 4.15
C PHE A 76 -5.91 14.47 4.05
N LEU A 77 -4.61 14.25 4.15
CA LEU A 77 -3.58 15.30 4.03
C LEU A 77 -3.52 15.91 2.62
N ALA A 78 -3.86 15.15 1.57
CA ALA A 78 -4.01 15.69 0.23
C ALA A 78 -5.18 16.69 0.13
N THR A 79 -6.27 16.43 0.87
CA THR A 79 -7.53 17.18 0.84
C THR A 79 -7.53 18.39 1.77
N VAL A 80 -6.80 18.33 2.90
CA VAL A 80 -6.86 19.34 3.96
C VAL A 80 -5.47 19.91 4.27
N LYS A 81 -5.38 21.21 4.49
CA LYS A 81 -4.20 21.85 5.08
C LYS A 81 -4.16 21.56 6.59
N ALA A 82 -3.49 20.48 6.96
CA ALA A 82 -3.40 20.04 8.35
C ALA A 82 -2.18 20.66 9.06
N HIS A 83 -2.40 21.22 10.24
CA HIS A 83 -1.32 21.73 11.07
C HIS A 83 -0.58 20.57 11.76
N PRO A 84 0.77 20.56 11.82
CA PRO A 84 1.56 19.45 12.39
C PRO A 84 1.14 19.02 13.81
N LYS A 85 0.75 19.98 14.66
CA LYS A 85 0.22 19.72 16.01
C LYS A 85 -0.97 18.75 16.09
N TYR A 86 -1.73 18.58 15.01
CA TYR A 86 -2.86 17.65 14.95
C TYR A 86 -2.51 16.32 14.29
N LEU A 87 -1.29 16.14 13.79
CA LEU A 87 -0.90 14.99 12.97
C LEU A 87 -1.07 13.66 13.71
N SER A 88 -0.64 13.57 14.97
CA SER A 88 -0.81 12.36 15.78
C SER A 88 -2.28 11.99 15.98
N CYS A 89 -3.15 12.99 16.17
CA CYS A 89 -4.60 12.80 16.30
C CYS A 89 -5.22 12.30 14.99
N ILE A 90 -4.84 12.90 13.86
CA ILE A 90 -5.29 12.48 12.52
C ILE A 90 -4.86 11.03 12.28
N ALA A 91 -3.58 10.73 12.49
CA ALA A 91 -3.01 9.41 12.22
C ALA A 91 -3.64 8.31 13.10
N ILE A 92 -3.80 8.53 14.41
CA ILE A 92 -4.44 7.51 15.28
C ILE A 92 -5.92 7.32 14.93
N SER A 93 -6.59 8.37 14.46
CA SER A 93 -7.98 8.28 14.01
C SER A 93 -8.10 7.51 12.71
N CYS A 94 -7.20 7.73 11.73
CA CYS A 94 -7.10 6.90 10.53
C CYS A 94 -6.82 5.44 10.87
N PHE A 95 -5.94 5.18 11.84
CA PHE A 95 -5.60 3.83 12.29
C PHE A 95 -6.79 3.12 12.96
N PHE A 96 -7.52 3.82 13.83
CA PHE A 96 -8.72 3.28 14.45
C PHE A 96 -9.84 3.01 13.44
N LEU A 97 -10.02 3.93 12.48
CA LEU A 97 -11.00 3.77 11.41
C LEU A 97 -10.65 2.57 10.51
N ALA A 98 -9.38 2.40 10.16
CA ALA A 98 -8.91 1.25 9.40
C ALA A 98 -9.12 -0.07 10.17
N ALA A 99 -8.82 -0.09 11.47
CA ALA A 99 -9.04 -1.27 12.32
C ALA A 99 -10.52 -1.68 12.30
N LYS A 100 -11.46 -0.73 12.44
CA LYS A 100 -12.90 -1.00 12.34
C LYS A 100 -13.37 -1.47 10.96
N THR A 101 -12.59 -1.25 9.91
CA THR A 101 -12.96 -1.58 8.54
C THR A 101 -12.44 -2.96 8.14
N VAL A 102 -11.30 -3.37 8.68
CA VAL A 102 -10.52 -4.54 8.22
C VAL A 102 -10.49 -5.65 9.26
N GLU A 103 -10.40 -5.31 10.55
CA GLU A 103 -10.27 -6.30 11.62
C GLU A 103 -11.62 -6.90 12.00
N GLU A 104 -11.58 -8.10 12.56
CA GLU A 104 -12.71 -8.69 13.27
C GLU A 104 -12.98 -7.92 14.58
N ASP A 105 -14.24 -7.87 15.01
CA ASP A 105 -14.68 -7.07 16.17
C ASP A 105 -13.85 -7.34 17.45
N GLU A 106 -13.41 -8.57 17.66
CA GLU A 106 -12.62 -9.01 18.81
C GLU A 106 -11.17 -8.50 18.78
N ARG A 107 -10.64 -8.16 17.60
CA ARG A 107 -9.28 -7.66 17.39
C ARG A 107 -9.22 -6.13 17.43
N ILE A 108 -10.36 -5.44 17.28
CA ILE A 108 -10.41 -3.98 17.30
C ILE A 108 -10.02 -3.50 18.71
N PRO A 109 -8.98 -2.67 18.86
CA PRO A 109 -8.56 -2.21 20.16
C PRO A 109 -9.63 -1.28 20.76
N VAL A 110 -9.94 -1.48 22.04
CA VAL A 110 -10.83 -0.58 22.77
C VAL A 110 -10.28 0.84 22.71
N LEU A 111 -11.08 1.80 22.25
CA LEU A 111 -10.62 3.16 21.97
C LEU A 111 -9.85 3.83 23.13
N LYS A 112 -10.30 3.63 24.38
CA LYS A 112 -9.62 4.15 25.57
C LYS A 112 -8.23 3.54 25.77
N VAL A 113 -8.09 2.24 25.48
CA VAL A 113 -6.81 1.53 25.53
C VAL A 113 -5.92 2.00 24.39
N LEU A 114 -6.46 2.12 23.16
CA LEU A 114 -5.73 2.66 22.02
C LEU A 114 -5.19 4.07 22.31
N ALA A 115 -6.03 4.97 22.82
CA ALA A 115 -5.63 6.35 23.13
C ALA A 115 -4.49 6.41 24.15
N ARG A 116 -4.58 5.59 25.20
CA ARG A 116 -3.58 5.50 26.28
C ARG A 116 -2.27 4.87 25.80
N ASP A 117 -2.35 3.69 25.19
CA ASP A 117 -1.18 2.84 24.91
C ASP A 117 -0.46 3.22 23.62
N SER A 118 -1.08 4.02 22.74
CA SER A 118 -0.41 4.61 21.58
C SER A 118 0.45 5.82 21.92
N PHE A 119 0.29 6.41 23.11
CA PHE A 119 0.93 7.66 23.51
C PHE A 119 0.67 8.82 22.52
N CYS A 120 -0.48 8.80 21.83
CA CYS A 120 -0.84 9.83 20.84
C CYS A 120 -1.09 11.23 21.43
N GLY A 121 -1.25 11.33 22.76
CA GLY A 121 -1.56 12.58 23.46
C GLY A 121 -3.00 13.08 23.26
N CYS A 122 -3.88 12.26 22.68
CA CYS A 122 -5.28 12.60 22.42
C CYS A 122 -6.22 11.82 23.34
N SER A 123 -7.31 12.45 23.74
CA SER A 123 -8.44 11.80 24.42
C SER A 123 -9.32 11.01 23.44
N SER A 124 -10.08 10.05 23.95
CA SER A 124 -11.04 9.29 23.13
C SER A 124 -12.05 10.18 22.40
N SER A 125 -12.49 11.28 23.02
CA SER A 125 -13.43 12.22 22.40
C SER A 125 -12.79 13.00 21.25
N GLU A 126 -11.51 13.37 21.37
CA GLU A 126 -10.77 14.01 20.27
C GLU A 126 -10.58 13.06 19.08
N ILE A 127 -10.29 11.79 19.35
CA ILE A 127 -10.16 10.75 18.31
C ILE A 127 -11.50 10.57 17.59
N LEU A 128 -12.62 10.43 18.30
CA LEU A 128 -13.95 10.30 17.67
C LEU A 128 -14.35 11.54 16.88
N ARG A 129 -13.99 12.73 17.36
CA ARG A 129 -14.24 13.98 16.65
C ARG A 129 -13.43 14.03 15.36
N MET A 130 -12.15 13.67 15.42
CA MET A 130 -11.27 13.66 14.25
C MET A 130 -11.68 12.57 13.24
N GLU A 131 -12.09 11.40 13.70
CA GLU A 131 -12.65 10.34 12.85
C GLU A 131 -13.83 10.85 12.02
N ARG A 132 -14.77 11.56 12.64
CA ARG A 132 -15.91 12.16 11.93
C ARG A 132 -15.46 13.17 10.88
N ILE A 133 -14.49 14.02 11.21
CA ILE A 133 -13.91 14.99 10.26
C ILE A 133 -13.27 14.26 9.07
N ILE A 134 -12.54 13.16 9.32
CA ILE A 134 -11.93 12.35 8.26
C ILE A 134 -13.00 11.75 7.36
N LEU A 135 -14.03 11.11 7.93
CA LEU A 135 -15.14 10.53 7.19
C LEU A 135 -15.83 11.56 6.30
N ASP A 136 -16.17 12.73 6.85
CA ASP A 136 -16.83 13.80 6.10
C ASP A 136 -15.94 14.33 4.97
N LYS A 137 -14.63 14.50 5.21
CA LYS A 137 -13.68 14.97 4.18
C LYS A 137 -13.40 13.94 3.09
N LEU A 138 -13.55 12.66 3.39
CA LEU A 138 -13.41 11.57 2.43
C LEU A 138 -14.76 11.16 1.82
N ASN A 139 -15.85 11.89 2.08
CA ASN A 139 -17.21 11.58 1.64
C ASN A 139 -17.64 10.14 1.99
N TRP A 140 -17.21 9.66 3.15
CA TRP A 140 -17.46 8.30 3.63
C TRP A 140 -16.91 7.17 2.74
N ASP A 141 -16.08 7.53 1.75
CA ASP A 141 -15.43 6.56 0.87
C ASP A 141 -14.11 6.10 1.47
N LEU A 142 -14.17 4.98 2.21
CA LEU A 142 -12.99 4.31 2.77
C LEU A 142 -12.40 3.25 1.84
N HIS A 143 -13.09 2.92 0.75
CA HIS A 143 -12.72 1.84 -0.15
C HIS A 143 -11.63 2.29 -1.12
N THR A 144 -10.38 2.23 -0.67
CA THR A 144 -9.21 2.50 -1.50
C THR A 144 -8.53 1.20 -1.92
N ALA A 145 -8.11 1.11 -3.19
CA ALA A 145 -7.16 0.09 -3.60
C ALA A 145 -5.79 0.47 -3.03
N THR A 146 -5.29 -0.31 -2.08
CA THR A 146 -3.97 -0.10 -1.48
C THR A 146 -2.89 -0.78 -2.33
N PRO A 147 -1.62 -0.35 -2.23
CA PRO A 147 -0.51 -1.09 -2.83
C PRO A 147 -0.48 -2.57 -2.40
N LEU A 148 -0.95 -2.87 -1.17
CA LEU A 148 -0.99 -4.23 -0.64
C LEU A 148 -2.01 -5.11 -1.37
N ASP A 149 -3.17 -4.56 -1.74
CA ASP A 149 -4.17 -5.29 -2.53
C ASP A 149 -3.58 -5.72 -3.88
N PHE A 150 -2.88 -4.80 -4.55
CA PHE A 150 -2.20 -5.11 -5.81
C PHE A 150 -1.10 -6.17 -5.64
N LEU A 151 -0.32 -6.09 -4.55
CA LEU A 151 0.69 -7.10 -4.25
C LEU A 151 0.07 -8.49 -4.10
N HIS A 152 -1.01 -8.61 -3.32
CA HIS A 152 -1.73 -9.87 -3.13
C HIS A 152 -2.28 -10.41 -4.45
N ILE A 153 -2.89 -9.56 -5.29
CA ILE A 153 -3.44 -9.95 -6.59
C ILE A 153 -2.32 -10.39 -7.54
N PHE A 154 -1.25 -9.62 -7.69
CA PHE A 154 -0.14 -9.97 -8.59
C PHE A 154 0.59 -11.24 -8.14
N HIS A 155 0.81 -11.42 -6.83
CA HIS A 155 1.40 -12.64 -6.30
C HIS A 155 0.51 -13.86 -6.55
N ALA A 156 -0.80 -13.73 -6.33
CA ALA A 156 -1.75 -14.81 -6.61
C ALA A 156 -1.76 -15.18 -8.11
N ILE A 157 -1.74 -14.20 -9.01
CA ILE A 157 -1.63 -14.44 -10.46
C ILE A 157 -0.31 -15.14 -10.79
N ALA A 158 0.81 -14.67 -10.22
CA ALA A 158 2.12 -15.27 -10.47
C ALA A 158 2.18 -16.75 -10.03
N VAL A 159 1.70 -17.06 -8.82
CA VAL A 159 1.68 -18.43 -8.30
C VAL A 159 0.72 -19.32 -9.07
N SER A 160 -0.43 -18.79 -9.52
CA SER A 160 -1.43 -19.56 -10.28
C SER A 160 -1.00 -19.85 -11.71
N THR A 161 -0.39 -18.87 -12.38
CA THR A 161 0.02 -18.98 -13.79
C THR A 161 1.36 -19.70 -13.94
N ARG A 162 2.25 -19.65 -12.93
CA ARG A 162 3.59 -20.24 -12.99
C ARG A 162 3.85 -21.14 -11.78
N PRO A 163 3.38 -22.39 -11.79
CA PRO A 163 3.65 -23.34 -10.71
C PRO A 163 5.15 -23.60 -10.47
N GLN A 164 6.01 -23.35 -11.46
CA GLN A 164 7.47 -23.39 -11.29
C GLN A 164 8.00 -22.46 -10.18
N LEU A 165 7.30 -21.36 -9.86
CA LEU A 165 7.63 -20.51 -8.72
C LEU A 165 7.63 -21.30 -7.41
N LEU A 166 6.72 -22.27 -7.26
CA LEU A 166 6.64 -23.10 -6.06
C LEU A 166 7.91 -23.93 -5.86
N PHE A 167 8.54 -24.38 -6.95
CA PHE A 167 9.78 -25.14 -6.91
C PHE A 167 11.00 -24.23 -6.72
N SER A 168 11.05 -23.09 -7.42
CA SER A 168 12.13 -22.09 -7.27
C SER A 168 12.20 -21.49 -5.87
N LEU A 169 11.08 -21.43 -5.14
CA LEU A 169 11.05 -20.87 -3.79
C LEU A 169 11.81 -21.69 -2.75
N HIS A 170 12.25 -22.93 -3.07
CA HIS A 170 13.18 -23.90 -2.43
C HIS A 170 13.22 -24.05 -0.88
N LYS A 171 12.85 -23.03 -0.10
CA LYS A 171 12.80 -22.92 1.37
C LYS A 171 11.56 -22.19 1.92
N ALA A 172 10.77 -21.47 1.10
CA ALA A 172 9.61 -20.70 1.57
C ALA A 172 8.29 -21.18 0.94
N SER A 173 7.23 -21.33 1.74
CA SER A 173 5.88 -21.50 1.21
C SER A 173 5.42 -20.21 0.49
N PRO A 174 4.43 -20.29 -0.43
CA PRO A 174 3.86 -19.09 -1.05
C PRO A 174 3.37 -18.05 -0.04
N SER A 175 2.83 -18.50 1.09
CA SER A 175 2.40 -17.62 2.19
C SER A 175 3.56 -16.96 2.91
N GLN A 176 4.67 -17.67 3.16
CA GLN A 176 5.88 -17.09 3.73
C GLN A 176 6.53 -16.09 2.77
N HIS A 177 6.55 -16.43 1.48
CA HIS A 177 7.04 -15.51 0.44
C HIS A 177 6.19 -14.24 0.43
N LEU A 178 4.86 -14.36 0.38
CA LEU A 178 3.95 -13.22 0.43
C LEU A 178 4.16 -12.37 1.68
N ALA A 179 4.32 -12.99 2.86
CA ALA A 179 4.56 -12.28 4.11
C ALA A 179 5.85 -11.42 4.07
N VAL A 180 6.90 -11.90 3.42
CA VAL A 180 8.15 -11.12 3.24
C VAL A 180 7.91 -9.94 2.30
N LEU A 181 7.25 -10.16 1.15
CA LEU A 181 6.92 -9.09 0.22
C LEU A 181 6.03 -8.02 0.87
N THR A 182 5.03 -8.46 1.63
CA THR A 182 4.15 -7.57 2.40
C THR A 182 4.97 -6.73 3.36
N LYS A 183 5.91 -7.32 4.11
CA LYS A 183 6.78 -6.56 5.02
C LYS A 183 7.62 -5.51 4.29
N GLN A 184 8.21 -5.86 3.15
CA GLN A 184 8.99 -4.93 2.33
C GLN A 184 8.10 -3.79 1.79
N LEU A 185 6.88 -4.11 1.34
CA LEU A 185 5.96 -3.14 0.79
C LEU A 185 5.48 -2.16 1.86
N LEU A 186 5.15 -2.65 3.04
CA LEU A 186 4.76 -1.78 4.16
C LEU A 186 5.89 -0.81 4.54
N HIS A 187 7.15 -1.25 4.46
CA HIS A 187 8.30 -0.36 4.65
C HIS A 187 8.37 0.71 3.56
N CYS A 188 8.12 0.35 2.30
CA CYS A 188 8.07 1.30 1.19
C CYS A 188 6.93 2.33 1.36
N MET A 189 5.77 1.91 1.87
CA MET A 189 4.66 2.82 2.17
C MET A 189 5.00 3.86 3.26
N ALA A 190 6.02 3.60 4.08
CA ALA A 190 6.54 4.56 5.06
C ALA A 190 7.50 5.61 4.47
N CYS A 191 7.80 5.56 3.17
CA CYS A 191 8.66 6.51 2.48
C CYS A 191 7.85 7.46 1.59
N ASN A 192 7.86 8.76 1.92
CA ASN A 192 7.10 9.78 1.18
C ASN A 192 7.49 9.87 -0.31
N GLN A 193 8.75 9.58 -0.65
CA GLN A 193 9.25 9.62 -2.04
C GLN A 193 8.51 8.65 -2.95
N LEU A 194 8.00 7.54 -2.41
CA LEU A 194 7.31 6.51 -3.19
C LEU A 194 5.81 6.82 -3.38
N LEU A 195 5.27 7.81 -2.67
CA LEU A 195 3.87 8.26 -2.83
C LEU A 195 3.60 8.97 -4.16
N GLN A 196 4.64 9.30 -4.93
CA GLN A 196 4.49 9.84 -6.27
C GLN A 196 4.11 8.76 -7.31
N PHE A 197 4.28 7.48 -6.96
CA PHE A 197 3.94 6.35 -7.80
C PHE A 197 2.62 5.73 -7.42
N LYS A 198 1.88 5.27 -8.42
CA LYS A 198 0.67 4.47 -8.22
C LYS A 198 0.98 3.24 -7.37
N GLY A 199 0.05 2.84 -6.52
CA GLY A 199 0.18 1.65 -5.68
C GLY A 199 0.33 0.37 -6.52
N SER A 200 -0.39 0.29 -7.64
CA SER A 200 -0.26 -0.78 -8.64
C SER A 200 1.17 -0.87 -9.19
N MET A 201 1.78 0.26 -9.51
CA MET A 201 3.14 0.32 -10.05
C MET A 201 4.20 -0.03 -9.02
N LEU A 202 4.03 0.41 -7.77
CA LEU A 202 4.92 0.03 -6.67
C LEU A 202 4.86 -1.48 -6.40
N ALA A 203 3.65 -2.04 -6.31
CA ALA A 203 3.46 -3.47 -6.10
C ALA A 203 4.03 -4.30 -7.27
N LEU A 204 3.79 -3.88 -8.51
CA LEU A 204 4.32 -4.55 -9.70
C LEU A 204 5.85 -4.50 -9.75
N ALA A 205 6.46 -3.36 -9.40
CA ALA A 205 7.91 -3.22 -9.34
C ALA A 205 8.52 -4.20 -8.32
N MET A 206 7.91 -4.33 -7.15
CA MET A 206 8.35 -5.27 -6.12
C MET A 206 8.20 -6.72 -6.57
N VAL A 207 7.06 -7.10 -7.15
CA VAL A 207 6.86 -8.46 -7.67
C VAL A 207 7.86 -8.74 -8.80
N SER A 208 8.06 -7.80 -9.73
CA SER A 208 8.99 -7.98 -10.85
C SER A 208 10.42 -8.23 -10.37
N LEU A 209 10.90 -7.47 -9.39
CA LEU A 209 12.25 -7.64 -8.83
C LEU A 209 12.45 -9.03 -8.22
N GLU A 210 11.42 -9.57 -7.60
CA GLU A 210 11.47 -10.90 -6.99
C GLU A 210 11.30 -12.01 -8.03
N MET A 211 10.48 -11.79 -9.06
CA MET A 211 10.37 -12.72 -10.19
C MET A 211 11.69 -12.83 -10.96
N GLU A 212 12.42 -11.73 -11.16
CA GLU A 212 13.74 -11.71 -11.81
C GLU A 212 14.74 -12.66 -11.16
N LYS A 213 14.66 -12.81 -9.82
CA LYS A 213 15.54 -13.72 -9.06
C LYS A 213 15.11 -15.19 -9.16
N LEU A 214 13.84 -15.46 -9.43
CA LEU A 214 13.22 -16.78 -9.26
C LEU A 214 12.97 -17.51 -10.58
N ILE A 215 12.74 -16.79 -11.68
CA ILE A 215 12.39 -17.38 -12.98
C ILE A 215 13.15 -16.72 -14.15
N PRO A 216 13.60 -17.49 -15.15
CA PRO A 216 14.33 -16.94 -16.31
C PRO A 216 13.42 -16.12 -17.25
N ASP A 217 12.14 -16.47 -17.34
CA ASP A 217 11.13 -15.78 -18.18
C ASP A 217 10.36 -14.70 -17.41
N TRP A 218 11.00 -14.01 -16.46
CA TRP A 218 10.33 -13.00 -15.64
C TRP A 218 9.84 -11.82 -16.48
N LEU A 219 10.59 -11.41 -17.50
CA LEU A 219 10.34 -10.18 -18.24
C LEU A 219 9.02 -10.21 -19.05
N PRO A 220 8.73 -11.24 -19.87
CA PRO A 220 7.44 -11.32 -20.56
C PRO A 220 6.24 -11.35 -19.60
N PHE A 221 6.38 -12.01 -18.46
CA PHE A 221 5.35 -12.08 -17.43
C PHE A 221 5.10 -10.71 -16.77
N THR A 222 6.16 -9.99 -16.39
CA THR A 222 6.02 -8.62 -15.89
C THR A 222 5.38 -7.70 -16.92
N ILE A 223 5.72 -7.83 -18.21
CA ILE A 223 5.12 -7.02 -19.28
C ILE A 223 3.62 -7.29 -19.40
N GLU A 224 3.19 -8.55 -19.31
CA GLU A 224 1.77 -8.90 -19.32
C GLU A 224 1.01 -8.21 -18.17
N LEU A 225 1.53 -8.33 -16.94
CA LEU A 225 0.94 -7.68 -15.77
C LEU A 225 0.95 -6.15 -15.88
N LEU A 226 2.02 -5.58 -16.43
CA LEU A 226 2.15 -4.14 -16.68
C LEU A 226 1.10 -3.65 -17.67
N GLN A 227 0.93 -4.35 -18.79
CA GLN A 227 -0.08 -4.01 -19.79
C GLN A 227 -1.48 -4.02 -19.17
N LYS A 228 -1.78 -5.00 -18.32
CA LYS A 228 -3.06 -5.05 -17.58
C LYS A 228 -3.19 -3.89 -16.60
N ALA A 229 -2.16 -3.61 -15.80
CA ALA A 229 -2.14 -2.47 -14.88
C ALA A 229 -2.32 -1.11 -15.58
N GLN A 230 -1.90 -1.00 -16.84
CA GLN A 230 -1.96 0.23 -17.64
C GLN A 230 -3.18 0.30 -18.59
N ALA A 231 -3.89 -0.81 -18.83
CA ALA A 231 -4.87 -0.95 -19.91
C ALA A 231 -6.09 -0.01 -19.83
N GLN A 232 -6.36 0.65 -18.70
CA GLN A 232 -7.47 1.61 -18.58
C GLN A 232 -7.08 3.08 -18.83
N ILE A 233 -5.84 3.37 -19.24
CA ILE A 233 -5.50 4.71 -19.74
C ILE A 233 -6.11 4.86 -21.14
N SER A 234 -7.31 5.43 -21.22
CA SER A 234 -7.94 5.80 -22.50
C SER A 234 -6.97 6.58 -23.42
N PRO A 235 -7.03 6.40 -24.75
CA PRO A 235 -6.14 7.05 -25.73
C PRO A 235 -6.36 8.58 -25.87
N ARG A 236 -7.11 9.21 -24.97
CA ARG A 236 -7.27 10.66 -24.89
C ARG A 236 -6.41 11.22 -23.77
N THR A 237 -5.09 11.25 -23.95
CA THR A 237 -4.19 11.82 -22.95
C THR A 237 -3.23 12.82 -23.59
N THR A 238 -3.22 14.02 -23.01
CA THR A 238 -2.42 15.18 -23.41
C THR A 238 -0.93 14.94 -23.13
N ALA A 239 -0.04 15.73 -23.75
CA ALA A 239 1.43 15.57 -23.64
C ALA A 239 1.97 15.45 -22.20
N ASN A 240 1.29 16.03 -21.20
CA ASN A 240 1.64 15.90 -19.78
C ASN A 240 1.51 14.47 -19.21
N GLN A 241 0.65 13.62 -19.77
CA GLN A 241 0.46 12.23 -19.29
C GLN A 241 1.46 11.25 -19.92
N LYS A 242 2.05 11.56 -21.08
CA LYS A 242 3.14 10.76 -21.68
C LYS A 242 4.42 10.84 -20.85
N CYS A 243 4.83 12.03 -20.41
CA CYS A 243 5.96 12.18 -19.47
C CYS A 243 5.70 11.45 -18.14
N GLN A 244 4.46 11.38 -17.67
CA GLN A 244 4.10 10.64 -16.45
C GLN A 244 4.16 9.12 -16.64
N SER A 245 3.90 8.59 -17.83
CA SER A 245 4.05 7.15 -18.11
C SER A 245 5.50 6.67 -18.15
N GLU A 246 6.46 7.54 -18.50
CA GLU A 246 7.89 7.22 -18.48
C GLU A 246 8.47 7.20 -17.05
N VAL A 247 7.99 8.08 -16.17
CA VAL A 247 8.41 8.13 -14.75
C VAL A 247 7.82 6.97 -13.94
N GLN A 248 6.67 6.42 -14.36
CA GLN A 248 5.99 5.32 -13.66
C GLN A 248 6.48 3.92 -14.05
N GLN A 249 7.60 3.79 -14.77
CA GLN A 249 8.13 2.47 -15.10
C GLN A 249 8.66 1.73 -13.86
N PRO A 250 8.47 0.40 -13.77
CA PRO A 250 8.99 -0.41 -12.67
C PRO A 250 10.50 -0.22 -12.44
N SER A 251 11.28 -0.05 -13.50
CA SER A 251 12.73 0.21 -13.46
C SER A 251 13.10 1.48 -12.68
N VAL A 252 12.35 2.56 -12.87
CA VAL A 252 12.54 3.84 -12.16
C VAL A 252 12.19 3.68 -10.68
N ILE A 253 11.09 2.98 -10.37
CA ILE A 253 10.64 2.74 -8.99
C ILE A 253 11.67 1.88 -8.24
N ILE A 254 12.19 0.82 -8.86
CA ILE A 254 13.20 -0.07 -8.27
C ILE A 254 14.45 0.72 -7.84
N SER A 255 14.86 1.71 -8.64
CA SER A 255 16.02 2.56 -8.32
C SER A 255 15.82 3.46 -7.09
N GLN A 256 14.57 3.69 -6.68
CA GLN A 256 14.18 4.56 -5.57
C GLN A 256 13.72 3.80 -4.32
N LEU A 257 13.73 2.46 -4.34
CA LEU A 257 13.41 1.65 -3.16
C LEU A 257 14.47 1.84 -2.05
N PRO A 258 14.07 1.94 -0.78
CA PRO A 258 15.00 2.11 0.33
C PRO A 258 16.01 0.95 0.43
N VAL A 259 17.26 1.27 0.80
CA VAL A 259 18.36 0.31 0.97
C VAL A 259 17.97 -0.73 2.01
N GLY A 260 17.82 -1.99 1.58
CA GLY A 260 17.26 -3.09 2.40
C GLY A 260 16.00 -3.74 1.81
N ALA A 261 15.31 -3.07 0.88
CA ALA A 261 14.28 -3.70 0.04
C ALA A 261 14.90 -4.66 -1.00
N ASN A 262 16.17 -4.41 -1.37
CA ASN A 262 16.93 -5.20 -2.35
C ASN A 262 17.89 -6.23 -1.71
N THR A 263 17.97 -6.32 -0.37
CA THR A 263 18.90 -7.26 0.29
C THR A 263 18.43 -8.71 0.13
N PRO A 264 19.37 -9.65 -0.13
CA PRO A 264 19.03 -11.03 -0.45
C PRO A 264 18.36 -11.76 0.72
N LEU A 265 17.32 -12.51 0.39
CA LEU A 265 16.51 -13.43 1.23
C LEU A 265 17.31 -14.52 1.98
N LEU A 266 18.65 -14.52 1.92
CA LEU A 266 19.49 -15.66 2.31
C LEU A 266 20.33 -15.48 3.57
N ASN A 267 20.33 -14.32 4.22
CA ASN A 267 21.20 -14.06 5.39
C ASN A 267 20.49 -13.57 6.66
N ALA A 268 19.25 -13.97 6.91
CA ALA A 268 18.66 -13.86 8.25
C ALA A 268 18.55 -15.26 8.87
N LYS A 269 19.57 -15.64 9.64
CA LYS A 269 19.44 -16.65 10.70
C LYS A 269 18.71 -16.03 11.89
#